data_AF-A0A661XS56-F1
#
_entry.id   AF-A0A661XS56-F1
#
_cell.length_a   1.000
_cell.length_b   1.000
_cell.length_c   1.000
_cell.angle_alpha   90.00
_cell.angle_beta   90.00
_cell.angle_gamma   90.00
#
_symmetry.space_group_name_H-M   'P 1'
#
loop_
_entity.id
_entity.type
_entity.pdbx_description
1 polymer ?
#
loop_
_entity_poly.entity_id
_entity_poly.type
_entity_poly.pdbx_seq_one_letter_code
_entity_poly.pdbx_strand_id
1 'polypeptide(L)'
;MLILGAIAILTLLLGSNDLPFLIPKEEKAINKVIVDKQTRKELKVIFTDIEKYEKKYRKEKKAYIKQLNRVNSDQLATAGQFQILGEKMENVNSNAQDFMISKRLAIKAIVTVEEWNSILAEGKKRYRKSEKQYDKVYPKFEKSMDKLVKGVRNTLFDTVKAEMIVDRMLKFSKMTLKNSKKLNTYNVFDHPVISNIESTENELKVLVPEMLSLRQEVLDEYVAIHNLIATNCTAKQWPKIVKRVNKLF
;
A
#
# COMPACT_ATOMS: atom_id res chain seq x y z
N MET A 1 23.48 -3.69 4.68
CA MET A 1 22.51 -4.81 4.59
C MET A 1 21.43 -4.69 5.70
N LEU A 2 20.62 -3.62 5.68
CA LEU A 2 19.66 -3.27 6.76
C LEU A 2 18.45 -2.47 6.23
N ILE A 3 18.03 -2.70 4.98
CA ILE A 3 16.98 -1.91 4.28
C ILE A 3 15.66 -2.69 4.14
N LEU A 4 15.64 -3.99 4.42
CA LEU A 4 14.46 -4.85 4.17
C LEU A 4 13.41 -4.87 5.31
N GLY A 5 13.62 -4.13 6.40
CA GLY A 5 12.72 -4.08 7.56
C GLY A 5 11.72 -2.93 7.52
N ALA A 6 12.16 -1.73 7.10
CA ALA A 6 11.33 -0.52 6.99
C ALA A 6 10.29 -0.58 5.86
N ILE A 7 10.43 -1.55 4.93
CA ILE A 7 9.55 -1.69 3.77
C ILE A 7 8.19 -2.32 4.15
N ALA A 8 8.06 -2.95 5.32
CA ALA A 8 6.90 -3.78 5.63
C ALA A 8 5.60 -2.98 5.81
N ILE A 9 5.50 -1.99 6.71
CA ILE A 9 4.27 -1.18 6.79
C ILE A 9 4.07 -0.34 5.53
N LEU A 10 5.15 0.16 4.94
CA LEU A 10 5.16 0.91 3.68
C LEU A 10 4.40 0.19 2.54
N THR A 11 4.44 -1.15 2.55
CA THR A 11 3.74 -2.04 1.60
C THR A 11 2.33 -2.42 2.07
N LEU A 12 2.07 -2.32 3.38
CA LEU A 12 0.82 -2.75 4.04
C LEU A 12 -0.19 -1.59 4.18
N LEU A 13 0.26 -0.41 4.64
CA LEU A 13 -0.54 0.82 4.78
C LEU A 13 -0.92 1.45 3.44
N LEU A 14 -0.12 1.22 2.41
CA LEU A 14 -0.27 1.90 1.11
C LEU A 14 -0.68 0.93 -0.01
N GLY A 15 -0.78 -0.36 0.30
CA GLY A 15 -1.03 -1.43 -0.68
C GLY A 15 0.26 -1.90 -1.34
N SER A 16 0.25 -3.18 -1.72
CA SER A 16 1.39 -3.84 -2.35
C SER A 16 1.32 -3.84 -3.88
N ASN A 17 0.09 -3.79 -4.41
CA ASN A 17 -0.20 -3.36 -5.78
C ASN A 17 -0.58 -1.89 -5.71
N ASP A 18 0.44 -1.05 -5.77
CA ASP A 18 0.29 0.40 -5.79
C ASP A 18 -0.66 0.89 -6.90
N LEU A 19 -0.83 0.05 -7.92
CA LEU A 19 -1.50 0.30 -9.17
C LEU A 19 -2.19 -1.01 -9.62
N PRO A 20 -3.31 -1.41 -8.99
CA PRO A 20 -3.88 -2.75 -9.11
C PRO A 20 -4.45 -3.08 -10.50
N PHE A 21 -4.75 -2.05 -11.29
CA PHE A 21 -5.42 -2.17 -12.59
C PHE A 21 -4.49 -2.46 -13.78
N LEU A 22 -3.18 -2.64 -13.57
CA LEU A 22 -2.23 -2.97 -14.66
C LEU A 22 -1.29 -4.10 -14.28
N ILE A 23 -0.76 -4.77 -15.30
CA ILE A 23 0.20 -5.86 -15.16
C ILE A 23 1.59 -5.24 -14.93
N PRO A 24 2.33 -5.67 -13.90
CA PRO A 24 3.69 -5.18 -13.71
C PRO A 24 4.63 -5.66 -14.82
N LYS A 25 5.41 -4.75 -15.42
CA LYS A 25 6.50 -5.05 -16.38
C LYS A 25 6.03 -5.81 -17.63
N GLU A 26 5.01 -5.28 -18.29
CA GLU A 26 4.27 -5.92 -19.40
C GLU A 26 5.04 -6.01 -20.72
N GLU A 27 6.06 -5.18 -20.94
CA GLU A 27 6.70 -5.00 -22.25
C GLU A 27 7.13 -6.34 -22.89
N LYS A 28 7.64 -7.28 -22.09
CA LYS A 28 8.01 -8.62 -22.58
C LYS A 28 6.81 -9.49 -22.96
N ALA A 29 5.70 -9.39 -22.24
CA ALA A 29 4.47 -10.14 -22.53
C ALA A 29 3.80 -9.58 -23.80
N ILE A 30 3.70 -8.25 -23.91
CA ILE A 30 3.15 -7.55 -25.07
C ILE A 30 3.94 -7.89 -26.33
N ASN A 31 5.28 -7.80 -26.28
CA ASN A 31 6.12 -8.11 -27.44
C ASN A 31 6.01 -9.58 -27.90
N LYS A 32 5.61 -10.48 -27.00
CA LYS A 32 5.45 -11.91 -27.30
C LYS A 32 4.07 -12.23 -27.88
N VAL A 33 3.04 -11.54 -27.40
CA VAL A 33 1.63 -11.85 -27.72
C VAL A 33 1.13 -11.01 -28.89
N ILE A 34 1.39 -9.71 -28.88
CA ILE A 34 0.88 -8.78 -29.89
C ILE A 34 1.76 -8.86 -31.14
N VAL A 35 1.23 -9.44 -32.21
CA VAL A 35 1.93 -9.62 -33.49
C VAL A 35 1.98 -8.31 -34.27
N ASP A 36 0.90 -7.54 -34.24
CA ASP A 36 0.79 -6.29 -34.98
C ASP A 36 1.77 -5.22 -34.45
N LYS A 37 2.51 -4.61 -35.37
CA LYS A 37 3.56 -3.65 -35.02
C LYS A 37 2.98 -2.30 -34.61
N GLN A 38 1.83 -1.90 -35.15
CA GLN A 38 1.20 -0.63 -34.83
C GLN A 38 0.54 -0.68 -33.44
N THR A 39 -0.22 -1.74 -33.14
CA THR A 39 -0.76 -2.05 -31.82
C THR A 39 0.34 -2.05 -30.75
N ARG A 40 1.48 -2.70 -31.01
CA ARG A 40 2.64 -2.66 -30.08
C ARG A 40 3.16 -1.25 -29.83
N LYS A 41 3.22 -0.39 -30.84
CA LYS A 41 3.68 1.00 -30.69
C LYS A 41 2.71 1.80 -29.82
N GLU A 42 1.41 1.66 -30.05
CA GLU A 42 0.36 2.35 -29.30
C GLU A 42 0.38 1.91 -27.82
N LEU A 43 0.45 0.60 -27.57
CA LEU A 43 0.62 0.06 -26.22
C LEU A 43 1.89 0.60 -25.56
N LYS A 44 3.02 0.65 -26.28
CA LYS A 44 4.29 1.16 -25.73
C LYS A 44 4.17 2.61 -25.25
N VAL A 45 3.41 3.46 -25.95
CA VAL A 45 3.14 4.83 -25.50
C VAL A 45 2.37 4.82 -24.18
N ILE A 46 1.30 4.02 -24.09
CA ILE A 46 0.50 3.86 -22.87
C ILE A 46 1.38 3.41 -21.69
N PHE A 47 2.20 2.38 -21.87
CA PHE A 47 3.09 1.87 -20.81
C PHE A 47 4.19 2.86 -20.41
N THR A 48 4.69 3.65 -21.35
CA THR A 48 5.65 4.72 -21.03
C THR A 48 5.02 5.77 -20.12
N ASP A 49 3.76 6.14 -20.36
CA ASP A 49 3.02 7.05 -19.49
C ASP A 49 2.79 6.45 -18.09
N ILE A 50 2.42 5.18 -18.03
CA ILE A 50 2.24 4.44 -16.77
C ILE A 50 3.53 4.45 -15.96
N GLU A 51 4.66 4.11 -16.56
CA GLU A 51 5.96 4.10 -15.87
C GLU A 51 6.35 5.48 -15.33
N LYS A 52 6.08 6.55 -16.09
CA LYS A 52 6.31 7.93 -15.64
C LYS A 52 5.42 8.27 -14.44
N TYR A 53 4.13 7.91 -14.51
CA TYR A 53 3.17 8.15 -13.45
C TYR A 53 3.52 7.35 -12.19
N GLU A 54 3.88 6.08 -12.32
CA GLU A 54 4.30 5.23 -11.21
C GLU A 54 5.52 5.82 -10.47
N LYS A 55 6.50 6.35 -11.22
CA LYS A 55 7.64 7.05 -10.62
C LYS A 55 7.21 8.29 -9.83
N LYS A 56 6.25 9.07 -10.35
CA LYS A 56 5.68 10.23 -9.64
C LYS A 56 4.95 9.78 -8.38
N TYR A 57 4.06 8.80 -8.47
CA TYR A 57 3.30 8.26 -7.36
C TYR A 57 4.19 7.71 -6.24
N ARG A 58 5.25 6.96 -6.58
CA ARG A 58 6.26 6.49 -5.61
C ARG A 58 6.98 7.64 -4.88
N LYS A 59 7.23 8.77 -5.56
CA LYS A 59 7.80 9.97 -4.92
C LYS A 59 6.83 10.60 -3.94
N GLU A 60 5.56 10.73 -4.30
CA GLU A 60 4.50 11.25 -3.41
C GLU A 60 4.38 10.37 -2.15
N LYS A 61 4.33 9.05 -2.31
CA LYS A 61 4.33 8.11 -1.17
C LYS A 61 5.52 8.31 -0.24
N LYS A 62 6.74 8.42 -0.80
CA LYS A 62 7.95 8.65 -0.01
C LYS A 62 7.90 9.98 0.74
N ALA A 63 7.37 11.03 0.11
CA ALA A 63 7.19 12.34 0.75
C ALA A 63 6.15 12.27 1.88
N TYR A 64 5.02 11.60 1.64
CA TYR A 64 3.98 11.36 2.64
C TYR A 64 4.55 10.67 3.89
N ILE A 65 5.32 9.59 3.74
CA ILE A 65 5.90 8.87 4.88
C ILE A 65 6.88 9.75 5.67
N LYS A 66 7.67 10.57 4.97
CA LYS A 66 8.57 11.52 5.64
C LYS A 66 7.77 12.53 6.47
N GLN A 67 6.62 13.00 5.96
CA GLN A 67 5.73 13.90 6.66
C GLN A 67 5.03 13.20 7.84
N LEU A 68 4.52 11.99 7.64
CA LEU A 68 3.89 11.18 8.68
C LEU A 68 4.86 10.91 9.83
N ASN A 69 6.09 10.49 9.54
CA ASN A 69 7.12 10.28 10.56
C ASN A 69 7.48 11.57 11.30
N ARG A 70 7.45 12.73 10.62
CA ARG A 70 7.68 14.03 11.25
C ARG A 70 6.55 14.39 12.20
N VAL A 71 5.30 14.25 11.78
CA VAL A 71 4.13 14.52 12.63
C VAL A 71 4.10 13.55 13.81
N ASN A 72 4.32 12.26 13.56
CA ASN A 72 4.39 11.25 14.63
C ASN A 72 5.56 11.44 15.59
N SER A 73 6.60 12.19 15.21
CA SER A 73 7.70 12.54 16.12
C SER A 73 7.34 13.61 17.15
N ASP A 74 6.31 14.40 16.89
CA ASP A 74 5.81 15.41 17.81
C ASP A 74 4.78 14.79 18.77
N GLN A 75 5.04 14.85 20.08
CA GLN A 75 4.11 14.32 21.09
C GLN A 75 2.81 15.12 21.16
N LEU A 76 2.85 16.39 20.73
CA LEU A 76 1.69 17.28 20.75
C LEU A 76 0.93 17.25 19.42
N ALA A 77 1.28 16.34 18.51
CA ALA A 77 0.59 16.26 17.24
C ALA A 77 -0.89 15.95 17.43
N THR A 78 -1.75 16.68 16.72
CA THR A 78 -3.20 16.56 16.86
C THR A 78 -3.77 15.60 15.82
N ALA A 79 -4.94 15.03 16.11
CA ALA A 79 -5.70 14.24 15.14
C ALA A 79 -5.92 15.01 13.82
N GLY A 80 -6.14 16.33 13.88
CA GLY A 80 -6.29 17.17 12.69
C GLY A 80 -5.04 17.24 11.82
N GLN A 81 -3.83 17.24 12.40
CA GLN A 81 -2.60 17.17 11.61
C GLN A 81 -2.44 15.85 10.87
N PHE A 82 -2.86 14.74 11.50
CA PHE A 82 -2.90 13.45 10.82
C PHE A 82 -3.98 13.38 9.74
N GLN A 83 -5.16 13.96 10.00
CA GLN A 83 -6.25 14.02 9.04
C GLN A 83 -5.82 14.75 7.75
N ILE A 84 -5.16 15.91 7.86
CA ILE A 84 -4.64 16.66 6.70
C ILE A 84 -3.68 15.80 5.87
N LEU A 85 -2.82 15.02 6.53
CA LEU A 85 -1.92 14.08 5.84
C LEU A 85 -2.70 12.94 5.17
N GLY A 86 -3.71 12.40 5.86
CA GLY A 86 -4.60 11.34 5.38
C GLY A 86 -5.33 11.75 4.11
N GLU A 87 -6.05 12.87 4.15
CA GLU A 87 -6.79 13.43 3.02
C GLU A 87 -5.87 13.70 1.82
N LYS A 88 -4.66 14.20 2.06
CA LYS A 88 -3.67 14.39 1.00
C LYS A 88 -3.29 13.05 0.34
N MET A 89 -3.03 12.01 1.13
CA MET A 89 -2.65 10.70 0.59
C MET A 89 -3.83 9.99 -0.07
N GLU A 90 -5.04 10.14 0.46
CA GLU A 90 -6.28 9.66 -0.14
C GLU A 90 -6.48 10.27 -1.53
N ASN A 91 -6.32 11.59 -1.67
CA ASN A 91 -6.37 12.26 -2.96
C ASN A 91 -5.30 11.74 -3.93
N VAL A 92 -4.08 11.50 -3.46
CA VAL A 92 -3.01 10.90 -4.29
C VAL A 92 -3.39 9.48 -4.74
N ASN A 93 -3.97 8.68 -3.85
CA ASN A 93 -4.43 7.32 -4.16
C ASN A 93 -5.59 7.34 -5.16
N SER A 94 -6.59 8.19 -4.94
CA SER A 94 -7.76 8.35 -5.81
C SER A 94 -7.34 8.73 -7.23
N ASN A 95 -6.52 9.79 -7.38
CA ASN A 95 -5.97 10.20 -8.66
C ASN A 95 -5.15 9.10 -9.35
N ALA A 96 -4.40 8.30 -8.57
CA ALA A 96 -3.69 7.15 -9.11
C ALA A 96 -4.65 6.08 -9.62
N GLN A 97 -5.73 5.76 -8.90
CA GLN A 97 -6.71 4.80 -9.39
C GLN A 97 -7.43 5.29 -10.65
N ASP A 98 -7.84 6.56 -10.70
CA ASP A 98 -8.48 7.15 -11.89
C ASP A 98 -7.56 7.13 -13.12
N PHE A 99 -6.30 7.55 -12.94
CA PHE A 99 -5.30 7.47 -14.00
C PHE A 99 -5.17 6.03 -14.52
N MET A 100 -5.11 5.06 -13.61
CA MET A 100 -4.95 3.65 -13.94
C MET A 100 -6.15 3.06 -14.66
N ILE A 101 -7.36 3.39 -14.23
CA ILE A 101 -8.60 3.02 -14.91
C ILE A 101 -8.63 3.63 -16.32
N SER A 102 -8.23 4.89 -16.48
CA SER A 102 -8.17 5.52 -17.81
C SER A 102 -7.21 4.78 -18.76
N LYS A 103 -6.04 4.36 -18.26
CA LYS A 103 -5.07 3.60 -19.06
C LYS A 103 -5.55 2.17 -19.35
N ARG A 104 -6.25 1.54 -18.41
CA ARG A 104 -6.92 0.24 -18.60
C ARG A 104 -7.91 0.30 -19.76
N LEU A 105 -8.77 1.32 -19.78
CA LEU A 105 -9.76 1.54 -20.84
C LEU A 105 -9.10 1.85 -22.19
N ALA A 106 -8.00 2.60 -22.19
CA ALA A 106 -7.22 2.81 -23.41
C ALA A 106 -6.64 1.50 -23.97
N ILE A 107 -6.16 0.61 -23.09
CA ILE A 107 -5.69 -0.73 -23.50
C ILE A 107 -6.85 -1.55 -24.07
N LYS A 108 -8.03 -1.53 -23.42
CA LYS A 108 -9.26 -2.20 -23.90
C LYS A 108 -9.61 -1.83 -25.34
N ALA A 109 -9.44 -0.56 -25.72
CA ALA A 109 -9.74 -0.11 -27.08
C ALA A 109 -8.77 -0.65 -28.16
N ILE A 110 -7.64 -1.24 -27.75
CA ILE A 110 -6.53 -1.59 -28.65
C ILE A 110 -6.29 -3.11 -28.73
N VAL A 111 -6.56 -3.84 -27.65
CA VAL A 111 -6.26 -5.29 -27.56
C VAL A 111 -7.52 -6.13 -27.62
N THR A 112 -7.43 -7.32 -28.23
CA THR A 112 -8.53 -8.28 -28.15
C THR A 112 -8.57 -8.98 -26.78
N VAL A 113 -9.68 -9.67 -26.51
CA VAL A 113 -9.84 -10.49 -25.30
C VAL A 113 -8.81 -11.62 -25.25
N GLU A 114 -8.54 -12.27 -26.39
CA GLU A 114 -7.57 -13.35 -26.52
C GLU A 114 -6.14 -12.87 -26.27
N GLU A 115 -5.78 -11.71 -26.83
CA GLU A 115 -4.50 -11.07 -26.61
C GLU A 115 -4.32 -10.70 -25.13
N TRP A 116 -5.34 -10.07 -24.53
CA TRP A 116 -5.30 -9.72 -23.11
C TRP A 116 -5.12 -10.93 -22.20
N ASN A 117 -5.88 -12.00 -22.42
CA ASN A 117 -5.76 -13.24 -21.65
C ASN A 117 -4.37 -13.87 -21.80
N SER A 118 -3.78 -13.78 -22.99
CA SER A 118 -2.42 -14.27 -23.25
C SER A 118 -1.36 -13.41 -22.55
N ILE A 119 -1.52 -12.08 -22.52
CA ILE A 119 -0.66 -11.16 -21.75
C ILE A 119 -0.75 -11.49 -20.27
N LEU A 120 -1.96 -11.70 -19.73
CA LEU A 120 -2.17 -12.11 -18.34
C LEU A 120 -1.48 -13.43 -18.02
N ALA A 121 -1.61 -14.45 -18.86
CA ALA A 121 -0.98 -15.76 -18.66
C ALA A 121 0.55 -15.67 -18.60
N GLU A 122 1.16 -14.88 -19.48
CA GLU A 122 2.61 -14.62 -19.47
C GLU A 122 3.05 -13.81 -18.25
N GLY A 123 2.25 -12.81 -17.85
CA GLY A 123 2.49 -11.99 -16.66
C GLY A 123 2.36 -12.77 -15.35
N LYS A 124 1.40 -13.69 -15.25
CA LYS A 124 1.08 -14.46 -14.04
C LYS A 124 2.24 -15.33 -13.56
N LYS A 125 3.03 -15.90 -14.49
CA LYS A 125 4.26 -16.65 -14.16
C LYS A 125 5.28 -15.78 -13.42
N ARG A 126 5.34 -14.48 -13.72
CA ARG A 126 6.24 -13.51 -13.05
C ARG A 126 5.62 -13.00 -11.75
N TYR A 127 4.32 -12.73 -11.75
CA TYR A 127 3.59 -12.27 -10.58
C TYR A 127 3.65 -13.27 -9.41
N ARG A 128 3.52 -14.57 -9.65
CA ARG A 128 3.67 -15.60 -8.60
C ARG A 128 5.03 -15.58 -7.91
N LYS A 129 6.09 -15.05 -8.54
CA LYS A 129 7.40 -14.86 -7.90
C LYS A 129 7.41 -13.64 -6.97
N SER A 130 6.69 -12.56 -7.32
CA SER A 130 6.52 -11.39 -6.45
C SER A 130 5.53 -11.64 -5.31
N GLU A 131 4.48 -12.43 -5.53
CA GLU A 131 3.52 -12.83 -4.50
C GLU A 131 4.21 -13.53 -3.31
N LYS A 132 5.15 -14.44 -3.60
CA LYS A 132 6.03 -15.08 -2.60
C LYS A 132 6.91 -14.09 -1.80
N GLN A 133 7.05 -12.84 -2.25
CA GLN A 133 7.72 -11.81 -1.45
C GLN A 133 6.82 -11.33 -0.31
N TYR A 134 5.49 -11.31 -0.48
CA TYR A 134 4.55 -10.90 0.56
C TYR A 134 4.45 -11.89 1.71
N ASP A 135 4.53 -13.19 1.41
CA ASP A 135 4.63 -14.23 2.43
C ASP A 135 5.87 -14.06 3.32
N LYS A 136 6.91 -13.38 2.82
CA LYS A 136 8.12 -13.03 3.59
C LYS A 136 8.01 -11.69 4.30
N VAL A 137 7.07 -10.82 3.91
CA VAL A 137 6.87 -9.50 4.51
C VAL A 137 5.98 -9.59 5.75
N TYR A 138 4.90 -10.37 5.73
CA TYR A 138 4.00 -10.48 6.90
C TYR A 138 4.72 -10.95 8.17
N PRO A 139 5.55 -12.02 8.15
CA PRO A 139 6.27 -12.45 9.35
C PRO A 139 7.32 -11.44 9.83
N LYS A 140 7.86 -10.60 8.93
CA LYS A 140 8.78 -9.52 9.29
C LYS A 140 8.04 -8.38 9.98
N PHE A 141 6.83 -8.07 9.52
CA PHE A 141 5.96 -7.09 10.16
C PHE A 141 5.60 -7.55 11.58
N GLU A 142 5.13 -8.79 11.74
CA GLU A 142 4.80 -9.37 13.06
C GLU A 142 6.01 -9.31 14.00
N LYS A 143 7.19 -9.75 13.56
CA LYS A 143 8.43 -9.65 14.34
C LYS A 143 8.80 -8.21 14.72
N SER A 144 8.47 -7.24 13.88
CA SER A 144 8.72 -5.82 14.16
C SER A 144 7.72 -5.28 15.19
N MET A 145 6.47 -5.72 15.11
CA MET A 145 5.44 -5.45 16.12
C MET A 145 5.80 -6.07 17.48
N ASP A 146 6.30 -7.31 17.53
CA ASP A 146 6.76 -7.94 18.76
C ASP A 146 7.88 -7.14 19.44
N LYS A 147 8.83 -6.63 18.64
CA LYS A 147 9.92 -5.77 19.14
C LYS A 147 9.41 -4.41 19.63
N LEU A 148 8.37 -3.87 19.00
CA LEU A 148 7.72 -2.65 19.45
C LEU A 148 6.99 -2.87 20.79
N VAL A 149 6.18 -3.93 20.89
CA VAL A 149 5.45 -4.34 22.11
C VAL A 149 6.41 -4.54 23.29
N LYS A 150 7.48 -5.32 23.10
CA LYS A 150 8.54 -5.46 24.12
C LYS A 150 9.17 -4.12 24.49
N GLY A 151 9.31 -3.23 23.52
CA GLY A 151 9.83 -1.88 23.74
C GLY A 151 8.96 -1.00 24.60
N VAL A 152 7.65 -1.05 24.39
CA VAL A 152 6.66 -0.33 25.19
C VAL A 152 6.70 -0.83 26.64
N ARG A 153 6.60 -2.16 26.84
CA ARG A 153 6.69 -2.79 28.17
C ARG A 153 7.97 -2.42 28.93
N ASN A 154 9.11 -2.36 28.24
CA ASN A 154 10.38 -2.00 28.87
C ASN A 154 10.57 -0.49 29.11
N THR A 155 9.74 0.36 28.49
CA THR A 155 9.86 1.83 28.60
C THR A 155 8.86 2.42 29.59
N LEU A 156 7.69 1.79 29.73
CA LEU A 156 6.63 2.20 30.63
C LEU A 156 6.71 1.38 31.92
N PHE A 157 6.98 2.05 33.04
CA PHE A 157 7.01 1.42 34.36
C PHE A 157 5.61 1.12 34.91
N ASP A 158 4.61 1.87 34.45
CA ASP A 158 3.20 1.63 34.75
C ASP A 158 2.70 0.47 33.88
N THR A 159 2.57 -0.70 34.49
CA THR A 159 2.19 -1.95 33.81
C THR A 159 0.78 -1.88 33.23
N VAL A 160 -0.15 -1.18 33.88
CA VAL A 160 -1.52 -1.02 33.39
C VAL A 160 -1.53 -0.19 32.10
N LYS A 161 -0.85 0.95 32.09
CA LYS A 161 -0.72 1.78 30.87
C LYS A 161 0.05 1.06 29.76
N ALA A 162 1.08 0.31 30.13
CA ALA A 162 1.84 -0.48 29.17
C ALA A 162 0.96 -1.52 28.47
N GLU A 163 0.18 -2.30 29.20
CA GLU A 163 -0.69 -3.31 28.60
C GLU A 163 -1.84 -2.69 27.79
N MET A 164 -2.42 -1.56 28.22
CA MET A 164 -3.41 -0.83 27.40
C MET A 164 -2.86 -0.44 26.02
N ILE A 165 -1.64 0.08 25.96
CA ILE A 165 -0.97 0.44 24.69
C ILE A 165 -0.66 -0.83 23.88
N VAL A 166 -0.15 -1.87 24.54
CA VAL A 166 0.20 -3.13 23.88
C VAL A 166 -1.03 -3.79 23.25
N ASP A 167 -2.16 -3.84 23.95
CA ASP A 167 -3.39 -4.40 23.43
C ASP A 167 -3.87 -3.66 22.17
N ARG A 168 -3.80 -2.33 22.18
CA ARG A 168 -4.12 -1.52 21.00
C ARG A 168 -3.15 -1.78 19.84
N MET A 169 -1.85 -1.89 20.11
CA MET A 169 -0.84 -2.23 19.10
C MET A 169 -1.05 -3.62 18.49
N LEU A 170 -1.45 -4.61 19.28
CA LEU A 170 -1.75 -5.95 18.79
C LEU A 170 -3.02 -5.97 17.92
N LYS A 171 -4.05 -5.19 18.29
CA LYS A 171 -5.25 -4.99 17.45
C LYS A 171 -4.87 -4.34 16.11
N PHE A 172 -4.10 -3.26 16.14
CA PHE A 172 -3.56 -2.61 14.95
C PHE A 172 -2.76 -3.57 14.06
N SER A 173 -1.89 -4.39 14.64
CA SER A 173 -1.11 -5.39 13.89
C SER A 173 -2.02 -6.35 13.11
N LYS A 174 -3.00 -6.95 13.80
CA LYS A 174 -3.96 -7.88 13.18
C LYS A 174 -4.77 -7.23 12.07
N MET A 175 -5.29 -6.02 12.32
CA MET A 175 -6.08 -5.26 11.36
C MET A 175 -5.24 -4.85 10.14
N THR A 176 -4.03 -4.34 10.35
CA THR A 176 -3.10 -3.97 9.26
C THR A 176 -2.83 -5.16 8.35
N LEU A 177 -2.54 -6.33 8.92
CA LEU A 177 -2.32 -7.55 8.14
C LEU A 177 -3.57 -8.01 7.40
N LYS A 178 -4.74 -7.97 8.04
CA LYS A 178 -6.02 -8.30 7.40
C LYS A 178 -6.29 -7.39 6.20
N ASN A 179 -6.21 -6.08 6.39
CA ASN A 179 -6.50 -5.09 5.34
C ASN A 179 -5.48 -5.17 4.21
N SER A 180 -4.22 -5.44 4.52
CA SER A 180 -3.18 -5.63 3.50
C SER A 180 -3.39 -6.88 2.67
N LYS A 181 -3.75 -8.00 3.30
CA LYS A 181 -4.09 -9.25 2.59
C LYS A 181 -5.28 -9.02 1.66
N LYS A 182 -6.29 -8.29 2.12
CA LYS A 182 -7.46 -7.90 1.30
C LYS A 182 -7.06 -6.96 0.17
N LEU A 183 -6.23 -5.94 0.41
CA LEU A 183 -5.71 -5.07 -0.65
C LEU A 183 -4.97 -5.86 -1.74
N ASN A 184 -4.28 -6.94 -1.36
CA ASN A 184 -3.54 -7.79 -2.32
C ASN A 184 -4.44 -8.66 -3.19
N THR A 185 -5.72 -8.86 -2.81
CA THR A 185 -6.68 -9.53 -3.68
C THR A 185 -7.14 -8.62 -4.82
N TYR A 186 -7.01 -7.30 -4.71
CA TYR A 186 -7.17 -6.37 -5.84
C TYR A 186 -5.93 -6.40 -6.71
N ASN A 187 -5.92 -7.32 -7.66
CA ASN A 187 -4.84 -7.45 -8.61
C ASN A 187 -5.36 -7.91 -9.97
N VAL A 188 -4.65 -7.49 -11.02
CA VAL A 188 -5.00 -7.76 -12.41
C VAL A 188 -4.96 -9.24 -12.82
N PHE A 189 -4.39 -10.12 -12.01
CA PHE A 189 -4.24 -11.55 -12.35
C PHE A 189 -5.32 -12.45 -11.76
N ASP A 190 -5.94 -12.04 -10.65
CA ASP A 190 -6.84 -12.87 -9.86
C ASP A 190 -8.17 -12.18 -9.54
N HIS A 191 -8.25 -10.84 -9.51
CA HIS A 191 -9.50 -10.16 -9.23
C HIS A 191 -10.44 -10.20 -10.45
N PRO A 192 -11.66 -10.78 -10.36
CA PRO A 192 -12.53 -11.03 -11.51
C PRO A 192 -12.83 -9.78 -12.35
N VAL A 193 -13.09 -8.65 -11.69
CA VAL A 193 -13.36 -7.38 -12.37
C VAL A 193 -12.09 -6.77 -12.99
N ILE A 194 -10.93 -6.93 -12.37
CA ILE A 194 -9.72 -6.25 -12.86
C ILE A 194 -9.08 -7.05 -14.00
N SER A 195 -9.08 -8.38 -13.88
CA SER A 195 -8.53 -9.28 -14.89
C SER A 195 -9.36 -9.32 -16.16
N ASN A 196 -10.66 -9.01 -16.09
CA ASN A 196 -11.50 -8.89 -17.27
C ASN A 196 -11.21 -7.58 -18.03
N ILE A 197 -10.82 -7.69 -19.31
CA ILE A 197 -10.64 -6.55 -20.23
C ILE A 197 -11.95 -5.87 -20.57
N GLU A 198 -13.05 -6.61 -20.51
CA GLU A 198 -14.35 -6.08 -20.86
C GLU A 198 -15.00 -5.27 -19.74
N SER A 199 -14.46 -5.29 -18.52
CA SER A 199 -14.99 -4.51 -17.40
C SER A 199 -15.13 -3.04 -17.76
N THR A 200 -16.27 -2.49 -17.38
CA THR A 200 -16.65 -1.10 -17.58
C THR A 200 -15.90 -0.18 -16.62
N GLU A 201 -15.86 1.11 -16.95
CA GLU A 201 -15.33 2.14 -16.06
C GLU A 201 -16.02 2.11 -14.69
N ASN A 202 -17.35 1.96 -14.67
CA ASN A 202 -18.13 1.92 -13.43
C ASN A 202 -17.77 0.71 -12.57
N GLU A 203 -17.67 -0.49 -13.15
CA GLU A 203 -17.27 -1.69 -12.41
C GLU A 203 -15.88 -1.54 -11.78
N LEU A 204 -14.94 -0.90 -12.49
CA LEU A 204 -13.60 -0.62 -11.96
C LEU A 204 -13.63 0.44 -10.86
N LYS A 205 -14.40 1.52 -11.04
CA LYS A 205 -14.52 2.63 -10.08
C LYS A 205 -15.17 2.21 -8.77
N VAL A 206 -16.10 1.27 -8.77
CA VAL A 206 -16.73 0.75 -7.55
C VAL A 206 -15.72 0.08 -6.60
N LEU A 207 -14.59 -0.41 -7.11
CA LEU A 207 -13.53 -0.99 -6.28
C LEU A 207 -12.72 0.08 -5.53
N VAL A 208 -12.68 1.33 -6.03
CA VAL A 208 -11.83 2.39 -5.49
C VAL A 208 -12.19 2.78 -4.06
N PRO A 209 -13.47 3.08 -3.73
CA PRO A 209 -13.86 3.39 -2.36
C PRO A 209 -13.51 2.29 -1.35
N GLU A 210 -13.68 1.02 -1.73
CA GLU A 210 -13.34 -0.11 -0.85
C GLU A 210 -11.83 -0.15 -0.57
N MET A 211 -11.01 0.04 -1.60
CA MET A 211 -9.55 0.11 -1.45
C MET A 211 -9.09 1.33 -0.63
N LEU A 212 -9.79 2.47 -0.72
CA LEU A 212 -9.49 3.66 0.08
C LEU A 212 -9.88 3.45 1.55
N SER A 213 -11.07 2.90 1.81
CA SER A 213 -11.55 2.57 3.16
C SER A 213 -10.58 1.66 3.92
N LEU A 214 -10.05 0.62 3.26
CA LEU A 214 -9.07 -0.29 3.88
C LEU A 214 -7.79 0.41 4.33
N ARG A 215 -7.36 1.46 3.61
CA ARG A 215 -6.18 2.27 3.97
C ARG A 215 -6.52 3.25 5.08
N GLN A 216 -7.71 3.87 5.00
CA GLN A 216 -8.18 4.83 6.00
C GLN A 216 -8.31 4.19 7.38
N GLU A 217 -8.89 2.98 7.47
CA GLU A 217 -8.99 2.23 8.74
C GLU A 217 -7.62 2.05 9.42
N VAL A 218 -6.57 1.78 8.64
CA VAL A 218 -5.22 1.59 9.20
C VAL A 218 -4.61 2.93 9.64
N LEU A 219 -4.87 4.02 8.92
CA LEU A 219 -4.47 5.36 9.34
C LEU A 219 -5.19 5.78 10.63
N ASP A 220 -6.50 5.59 10.72
CA ASP A 220 -7.29 5.95 11.91
C ASP A 220 -6.81 5.23 13.16
N GLU A 221 -6.54 3.93 13.05
CA GLU A 221 -6.01 3.15 14.17
C GLU A 221 -4.58 3.58 14.52
N TYR A 222 -3.77 3.95 13.53
CA TYR A 222 -2.42 4.51 13.77
C TYR A 222 -2.50 5.82 14.56
N VAL A 223 -3.41 6.72 14.20
CA VAL A 223 -3.67 7.98 14.93
C VAL A 223 -4.17 7.69 16.35
N ALA A 224 -5.06 6.71 16.51
CA ALA A 224 -5.53 6.30 17.83
C ALA A 224 -4.38 5.78 18.71
N ILE A 225 -3.45 5.00 18.15
CA ILE A 225 -2.25 4.55 18.86
C ILE A 225 -1.35 5.73 19.22
N HIS A 226 -1.10 6.64 18.28
CA HIS A 226 -0.31 7.85 18.55
C HIS A 226 -0.86 8.61 19.76
N ASN A 227 -2.15 8.94 19.74
CA ASN A 227 -2.82 9.69 20.82
C ASN A 227 -2.78 8.93 22.15
N LEU A 228 -2.99 7.60 22.11
CA LEU A 228 -2.93 6.76 23.30
C LEU A 228 -1.54 6.77 23.92
N ILE A 229 -0.48 6.63 23.10
CA ILE A 229 0.92 6.71 23.57
C ILE A 229 1.21 8.11 24.10
N ALA A 230 0.85 9.17 23.36
CA ALA A 230 1.14 10.56 23.72
C ALA A 230 0.54 10.94 25.08
N THR A 231 -0.68 10.47 25.36
CA THR A 231 -1.41 10.74 26.62
C THR A 231 -0.84 9.95 27.81
N ASN A 232 -0.23 8.79 27.56
CA ASN A 232 0.25 7.89 28.61
C ASN A 232 1.77 7.87 28.79
N CYS A 233 2.51 8.63 27.98
CA CYS A 233 3.97 8.70 28.03
C CYS A 233 4.43 10.07 28.51
N THR A 234 5.50 10.08 29.30
CA THR A 234 6.24 11.31 29.58
C THR A 234 7.08 11.75 28.39
N ALA A 235 7.49 13.01 28.36
CA ALA A 235 8.44 13.54 27.37
C ALA A 235 9.77 12.76 27.31
N LYS A 236 10.18 12.08 28.40
CA LYS A 236 11.38 11.23 28.42
C LYS A 236 11.14 9.83 27.80
N GLN A 237 9.92 9.33 27.88
CA GLN A 237 9.53 8.02 27.33
C GLN A 237 9.17 8.11 25.85
N TRP A 238 8.55 9.22 25.43
CA TRP A 238 8.07 9.43 24.07
C TRP A 238 9.12 9.14 22.99
N PRO A 239 10.32 9.75 23.00
CA PRO A 239 11.31 9.50 21.94
C PRO A 239 11.76 8.04 21.85
N LYS A 240 11.73 7.29 22.96
CA LYS A 240 12.12 5.87 22.99
C LYS A 240 11.08 4.97 22.32
N ILE A 241 9.80 5.31 22.48
CA ILE A 241 8.68 4.56 21.90
C ILE A 241 8.49 4.96 20.44
N VAL A 242 8.38 6.25 20.14
CA VAL A 242 8.13 6.74 18.79
C VAL A 242 9.24 6.42 17.81
N LYS A 243 10.51 6.41 18.24
CA LYS A 243 11.61 5.95 17.39
C LYS A 243 11.44 4.49 16.96
N ARG A 244 10.76 3.65 17.74
CA ARG A 244 10.43 2.26 17.37
C ARG A 244 9.20 2.21 16.47
N VAL A 245 8.18 3.03 16.73
CA VAL A 245 7.01 3.17 15.86
C VAL A 245 7.42 3.61 14.45
N ASN A 246 8.23 4.67 14.33
CA ASN A 246 8.74 5.18 13.06
C ASN A 246 9.63 4.18 12.30
N LYS A 247 10.17 3.14 12.95
CA LYS A 247 10.94 2.08 12.28
C LYS A 247 10.05 1.04 11.59
N LEU A 248 8.75 1.08 11.85
CA LEU A 248 7.81 0.23 11.14
C LEU A 248 7.57 0.73 9.70
N PHE A 249 7.76 2.05 9.49
CA PHE A 249 7.69 2.79 8.23
C PHE A 249 9.07 2.98 7.59
#